data_AF-A0A955SGT1-F1
#
_entry.id   AF-A0A955SGT1-F1
#
_cell.length_a   1.000
_cell.length_b   1.000
_cell.length_c   1.000
_cell.angle_alpha   90.00
_cell.angle_beta   90.00
_cell.angle_gamma   90.00
#
_symmetry.space_group_name_H-M   'P 1'
#
loop_
_entity.id
_entity.type
_entity.pdbx_description
1 polymer ?
#
loop_
_entity_poly.entity_id
_entity_poly.type
_entity_poly.pdbx_seq_one_letter_code
_entity_poly.pdbx_strand_id
1 'polypeptide(L)' 'MTDYPIQPISFTSAHIHDSFWLPRLETNRRVTLPVCFQKCEETGRLSNFAKAAGRLEGPFQGIRFDD' A
#
# COMPACT_ATOMS: atom_id res chain seq x y z
N MET A 1 -7.07 30.69 -8.43
CA MET A 1 -7.02 30.22 -9.83
C MET A 1 -6.80 28.72 -9.78
N THR A 2 -7.65 27.94 -10.44
CA THR A 2 -7.45 26.49 -10.61
C THR A 2 -6.33 26.28 -11.63
N ASP A 3 -5.31 25.52 -11.25
CA ASP A 3 -4.09 25.31 -12.05
C ASP A 3 -4.37 24.59 -13.38
N TYR A 4 -5.38 23.70 -13.40
CA TYR A 4 -5.79 22.93 -14.58
C TYR A 4 -7.21 23.30 -15.08
N PRO A 5 -7.46 23.28 -16.39
CA PRO A 5 -8.77 23.56 -16.97
C PRO A 5 -9.80 22.44 -16.74
N ILE A 6 -9.36 21.22 -16.44
CA ILE A 6 -10.20 20.07 -16.08
C ILE A 6 -9.83 19.66 -14.66
N GLN A 7 -10.84 19.45 -13.83
CA GLN A 7 -10.66 19.07 -12.44
C GLN A 7 -10.96 17.57 -12.26
N PRO A 8 -10.07 16.81 -11.60
CA PRO A 8 -10.36 15.43 -11.27
C PRO A 8 -11.49 15.38 -10.23
N ILE A 9 -12.30 14.34 -10.29
CA ILE A 9 -13.18 13.98 -9.18
C ILE A 9 -12.41 13.09 -8.21
N SER A 10 -12.62 13.28 -6.90
CA SER A 10 -12.04 12.38 -5.89
C SER A 10 -12.57 10.97 -6.09
N PHE A 11 -11.70 9.96 -5.89
CA PHE A 11 -12.12 8.56 -5.91
C PHE A 11 -13.16 8.25 -4.82
N THR A 12 -13.18 9.02 -3.72
CA THR A 12 -14.18 8.89 -2.65
C THR A 12 -15.59 9.36 -3.06
N SER A 13 -15.68 10.14 -4.14
CA SER A 13 -16.96 10.60 -4.71
C SER A 13 -17.52 9.64 -5.76
N ALA A 14 -16.77 8.61 -6.15
CA ALA A 14 -17.15 7.63 -7.16
C ALA A 14 -17.37 6.25 -6.53
N HIS A 15 -18.53 5.65 -6.80
CA HIS A 15 -18.88 4.31 -6.31
C HIS A 15 -19.04 3.37 -7.50
N ILE A 16 -18.27 2.28 -7.51
CA ILE A 16 -18.24 1.32 -8.61
C ILE A 16 -19.09 0.10 -8.21
N HIS A 17 -20.12 -0.19 -9.00
CA HIS A 17 -21.07 -1.28 -8.74
C HIS A 17 -21.17 -2.30 -9.88
N ASP A 18 -20.31 -2.21 -10.89
CA ASP A 18 -20.35 -3.12 -12.04
C ASP A 18 -19.81 -4.52 -11.71
N SER A 19 -20.04 -5.48 -12.60
CA SER A 19 -19.63 -6.88 -12.43
C SER A 19 -18.17 -7.16 -12.75
N PHE A 20 -17.40 -6.19 -13.22
CA PHE A 20 -16.01 -6.35 -13.67
C PHE A 20 -15.01 -5.79 -12.66
N TRP A 21 -15.22 -4.57 -12.19
CA TRP A 21 -14.32 -3.82 -11.30
C TRP A 21 -14.63 -4.06 -9.83
N LEU A 22 -15.91 -4.14 -9.43
CA LEU A 22 -16.26 -4.36 -8.02
C LEU A 22 -15.61 -5.65 -7.45
N PRO A 23 -15.63 -6.81 -8.15
CA PRO A 23 -14.96 -8.00 -7.64
C PRO A 23 -13.44 -7.84 -7.47
N ARG A 24 -12.79 -7.02 -8.30
CA ARG A 24 -11.35 -6.73 -8.22
C ARG A 24 -11.02 -5.84 -7.03
N LEU A 25 -11.84 -4.82 -6.77
CA LEU A 25 -11.72 -3.98 -5.58
C LEU A 25 -11.88 -4.80 -4.30
N GLU A 26 -12.88 -5.69 -4.26
CA GLU A 26 -13.07 -6.58 -3.10
C GLU A 26 -11.92 -7.58 -2.91
N THR A 27 -11.38 -8.13 -4.01
CA THR A 27 -10.19 -8.99 -3.95
C THR A 27 -8.98 -8.22 -3.42
N ASN A 28 -8.74 -7.00 -3.92
CA ASN A 28 -7.66 -6.17 -3.43
C ASN A 28 -7.80 -5.88 -1.93
N ARG A 29 -9.00 -5.49 -1.48
CA ARG A 29 -9.29 -5.16 -0.08
C ARG A 29 -9.14 -6.36 0.86
N ARG A 30 -9.67 -7.52 0.48
CA ARG A 30 -9.81 -8.68 1.37
C ARG A 30 -8.66 -9.68 1.29
N VAL A 31 -7.91 -9.69 0.18
CA VAL A 31 -6.86 -10.67 -0.09
C VAL A 31 -5.52 -9.99 -0.33
N THR A 32 -5.43 -9.11 -1.32
CA THR A 32 -4.13 -8.53 -1.72
C THR A 32 -3.52 -7.67 -0.61
N LEU A 33 -4.29 -6.78 0.01
CA LEU A 33 -3.79 -5.92 1.08
C LEU A 33 -3.23 -6.73 2.27
N PRO A 34 -3.97 -7.71 2.86
CA PRO A 34 -3.40 -8.57 3.92
C PRO A 34 -2.14 -9.32 3.50
N VAL A 35 -2.12 -9.90 2.30
CA VAL A 35 -0.95 -10.63 1.79
C VAL A 35 0.26 -9.71 1.63
N CYS A 36 0.07 -8.49 1.13
CA CYS A 36 1.14 -7.50 1.03
C CYS A 36 1.73 -7.15 2.40
N PHE A 37 0.89 -6.90 3.41
CA PHE A 37 1.36 -6.63 4.78
C PHE A 37 2.11 -7.83 5.37
N GLN A 38 1.55 -9.03 5.24
CA GLN A 38 2.21 -10.26 5.68
C GLN A 38 3.57 -10.43 5.02
N LYS A 39 3.69 -10.16 3.72
CA LYS A 39 4.99 -10.23 3.03
C LYS A 39 5.95 -9.15 3.50
N CYS A 40 5.49 -7.94 3.79
CA CYS A 40 6.35 -6.91 4.38
C CYS A 40 6.90 -7.32 5.76
N GLU A 41 6.14 -8.07 6.55
CA GLU A 41 6.62 -8.66 7.81
C GLU A 41 7.63 -9.80 7.56
N GLU A 42 7.24 -10.79 6.76
CA GLU A 42 8.05 -11.98 6.46
C GLU A 42 9.39 -11.65 5.81
N THR A 43 9.44 -10.65 4.93
CA THR A 43 10.67 -10.25 4.23
C THR A 43 11.42 -9.14 4.95
N GLY A 44 11.02 -8.78 6.18
CA GLY A 44 11.76 -7.87 7.03
C GLY A 44 11.62 -6.38 6.71
N ARG A 45 10.71 -5.97 5.81
CA ARG A 45 10.46 -4.54 5.50
C ARG A 45 10.06 -3.77 6.74
N LEU A 46 9.09 -4.28 7.50
CA LEU A 46 8.68 -3.62 8.76
C LEU A 46 9.80 -3.64 9.81
N SER A 47 10.63 -4.70 9.83
CA SER A 47 11.76 -4.80 10.75
C SER A 47 12.86 -3.75 10.47
N ASN A 48 13.04 -3.35 9.21
CA ASN A 48 14.01 -2.31 8.84
C ASN A 48 13.67 -0.97 9.49
N PHE A 49 12.38 -0.60 9.55
CA PHE A 49 11.94 0.59 10.27
C PHE A 49 12.17 0.48 11.78
N ALA A 50 11.95 -0.68 12.38
CA ALA A 50 12.26 -0.90 13.79
C ALA A 50 13.76 -0.74 14.09
N LYS A 51 14.64 -1.22 13.20
CA LYS A 51 16.08 -1.03 13.30
C LYS A 51 16.49 0.44 13.14
N ALA A 52 15.92 1.13 12.15
CA ALA A 52 16.15 2.56 11.94
C ALA A 52 15.71 3.40 13.16
N ALA A 53 14.66 2.97 13.86
CA ALA A 53 14.19 3.59 15.09
C ALA A 53 15.01 3.20 16.34
N GLY A 54 16.05 2.37 16.22
CA GLY A 54 16.83 1.86 17.35
C GLY A 54 16.05 0.91 18.27
N ARG A 55 14.92 0.35 17.80
CA ARG A 55 14.05 -0.56 18.55
C ARG A 55 14.37 -2.03 18.31
N LEU A 56 15.18 -2.32 17.30
CA LEU A 56 15.64 -3.65 16.95
C LEU A 56 17.10 -3.56 16.49
N GLU A 57 17.95 -4.48 16.93
CA GLU A 57 19.35 -4.49 16.50
C GLU A 57 19.52 -5.18 15.14
N GLY A 58 20.66 -4.92 14.50
CA GLY A 58 21.08 -5.57 13.26
C GLY A 58 21.01 -4.66 12.03
N PRO A 59 21.61 -5.10 10.92
CA PRO A 59 21.68 -4.31 9.69
C PRO A 59 20.34 -4.30 8.95
N PHE A 60 20.20 -3.31 8.06
CA PHE A 60 19.18 -3.29 7.01
C PHE A 60 19.23 -4.58 6.17
N GLN A 61 18.07 -5.07 5.75
CA GLN A 61 17.92 -6.25 4.88
C GLN A 61 17.08 -5.91 3.66
N GLY A 62 17.41 -6.49 2.50
CA GLY A 62 16.69 -6.24 1.25
C GLY A 62 17.41 -5.22 0.35
N ILE A 63 16.63 -4.52 -0.48
CA ILE A 63 17.13 -3.52 -1.46
C ILE A 63 16.73 -2.10 -1.03
N ARG A 64 17.50 -1.09 -1.44
CA ARG A 64 17.39 0.30 -0.94
C ARG A 64 15.99 0.94 -1.04
N PHE A 65 15.08 0.38 -1.83
CA PHE A 65 13.71 0.86 -2.05
C PHE A 65 12.63 -0.08 -1.49
N ASP A 66 12.98 -0.94 -0.53
CA ASP A 66 12.04 -1.82 0.17
C ASP A 66 11.20 -1.13 1.26
N ASP A 67 11.34 0.19 1.39
CA ASP A 67 10.55 1.09 2.25
C ASP A 67 9.39 1.71 1.47
#